data_AF-F7QNB1-F1
#
_entry.id   AF-F7QNB1-F1
#
_cell.length_a   1.000
_cell.length_b   1.000
_cell.length_c   1.000
_cell.angle_alpha   90.00
_cell.angle_beta   90.00
_cell.angle_gamma   90.00
#
_symmetry.space_group_name_H-M   'P 1'
#
loop_
_entity.id
_entity.type
_entity.pdbx_description
1 polymer ?
#
loop_
_entity_poly.entity_id
_entity_poly.type
_entity_poly.pdbx_seq_one_letter_code
_entity_poly.pdbx_strand_id
1 'polypeptide(L)'
;MTIGYGLNLQEGISQAEAEWLLKNRILVGINNARSLIPSFDALSDARKIAFANMAYNLGATRMKGFKNMLSAVSKGDFRKASAEMLSSLWARQVGARARRLAAMVDKG
;
A
#
# COMPACT_ATOMS: atom_id res chain seq x y z
N MET A 1 5.01 -10.27 26.14
CA MET A 1 6.09 -10.04 25.14
C MET A 1 6.46 -8.58 25.21
N THR A 2 7.70 -8.27 25.58
CA THR A 2 8.18 -6.89 25.77
C THR A 2 9.03 -6.47 24.57
N ILE A 3 8.79 -5.27 24.03
CA ILE A 3 9.53 -4.74 22.87
C ILE A 3 10.11 -3.35 23.15
N GLY A 4 11.15 -2.98 22.40
CA GLY A 4 11.76 -1.65 22.49
C GLY A 4 12.28 -1.34 23.90
N TYR A 5 11.86 -0.21 24.45
CA TYR A 5 12.28 0.30 25.77
C TYR A 5 11.34 -0.17 26.90
N GLY A 6 10.96 -1.44 26.92
CA GLY A 6 10.16 -2.02 28.02
C GLY A 6 8.64 -2.01 27.80
N LEU A 7 8.15 -1.78 26.57
CA LEU A 7 6.71 -1.80 26.28
C LEU A 7 6.16 -3.23 26.34
N ASN A 8 5.26 -3.51 27.29
CA ASN A 8 4.58 -4.80 27.39
C ASN A 8 3.35 -4.86 26.48
N LEU A 9 3.45 -5.61 25.38
CA LEU A 9 2.36 -5.74 24.40
C LEU A 9 1.13 -6.50 24.93
N GLN A 10 1.27 -7.24 26.03
CA GLN A 10 0.14 -7.97 26.64
C GLN A 10 -0.80 -7.03 27.40
N GLU A 11 -0.32 -5.88 27.84
CA GLU A 11 -1.13 -4.85 28.50
C GLU A 11 -1.78 -3.88 27.52
N GLY A 12 -1.49 -4.03 26.23
CA GLY A 12 -1.96 -3.15 25.17
C GLY A 12 -1.13 -1.88 25.05
N ILE A 13 -1.69 -0.90 24.36
CA ILE A 13 -1.10 0.43 24.14
C ILE A 13 -2.18 1.48 24.35
N SER A 14 -1.78 2.68 24.77
CA SER A 14 -2.69 3.83 24.84
C SER A 14 -3.18 4.22 23.44
N GLN A 15 -4.30 4.94 23.38
CA GLN A 15 -4.82 5.46 22.11
C GLN A 15 -3.80 6.35 21.40
N ALA A 16 -3.08 7.21 22.15
CA ALA A 16 -2.08 8.10 21.57
C ALA A 16 -0.93 7.33 20.90
N GLU A 17 -0.45 6.24 21.52
CA GLU A 17 0.55 5.36 20.94
C GLU A 17 0.03 4.63 19.69
N ALA A 18 -1.22 4.15 19.74
CA ALA A 18 -1.86 3.51 18.59
C ALA A 18 -1.98 4.48 17.39
N GLU A 19 -2.39 5.72 17.64
CA GLU A 19 -2.47 6.77 16.62
C GLU A 19 -1.10 7.11 16.05
N TRP A 20 -0.08 7.24 16.90
CA TRP A 20 1.29 7.50 16.47
C TRP A 20 1.81 6.36 15.59
N LEU A 21 1.60 5.12 16.00
CA LEU A 21 1.95 3.93 15.22
C LEU A 21 1.25 3.93 13.86
N LEU A 22 -0.06 4.22 13.84
CA LEU A 22 -0.83 4.26 12.60
C LEU A 22 -0.30 5.34 11.65
N LYS A 23 -0.06 6.56 12.14
CA LYS A 23 0.48 7.68 11.34
C LYS A 23 1.83 7.30 10.72
N ASN A 24 2.75 6.77 11.52
CA ASN A 24 4.05 6.34 11.02
C ASN A 24 3.94 5.23 9.98
N ARG A 25 3.04 4.27 10.21
CA ARG A 25 2.80 3.17 9.27
C ARG A 25 2.25 3.65 7.93
N ILE A 26 1.37 4.66 7.94
CA ILE A 26 0.85 5.29 6.72
C ILE A 26 1.99 5.99 5.97
N LEU A 27 2.82 6.77 6.67
CA LEU A 27 3.97 7.46 6.06
C LEU A 27 4.95 6.48 5.41
N VAL A 28 5.25 5.36 6.07
CA VAL A 28 6.07 4.29 5.50
C VAL A 28 5.43 3.70 4.25
N GLY A 29 4.11 3.48 4.25
CA GLY A 29 3.37 3.01 3.07
C GLY A 29 3.48 3.98 1.88
N ILE A 30 3.30 5.28 2.13
CA ILE A 30 3.45 6.33 1.11
C ILE A 30 4.87 6.34 0.54
N ASN A 31 5.89 6.35 1.40
CA ASN A 31 7.29 6.38 0.96
C ASN A 31 7.68 5.13 0.18
N ASN A 32 7.16 3.96 0.57
CA ASN A 32 7.36 2.71 -0.16
C ASN A 32 6.69 2.74 -1.55
N ALA A 33 5.49 3.32 -1.66
CA ALA A 33 4.84 3.48 -2.97
C ALA A 33 5.61 4.49 -3.85
N ARG A 34 6.01 5.63 -3.28
CA ARG A 34 6.78 6.67 -3.98
C ARG A 34 8.13 6.16 -4.48
N SER A 35 8.82 5.31 -3.73
CA SER A 35 10.10 4.74 -4.15
C SER A 35 9.98 3.74 -5.32
N LEU A 36 8.80 3.16 -5.53
CA LEU A 36 8.54 2.21 -6.61
C LEU A 36 7.87 2.83 -7.84
N ILE A 37 7.19 3.97 -7.65
CA ILE A 37 6.46 4.68 -8.70
C ILE A 37 7.05 6.09 -8.82
N PRO A 38 7.97 6.33 -9.78
CA PRO A 38 8.63 7.64 -9.91
C PRO A 38 7.65 8.81 -10.12
N SER A 39 6.52 8.56 -10.77
CA SER A 39 5.47 9.55 -11.03
C SER A 39 4.41 9.63 -9.92
N PHE A 40 4.66 9.07 -8.73
CA PHE A 40 3.67 8.94 -7.67
C PHE A 40 2.99 10.26 -7.30
N ASP A 41 3.76 11.35 -7.21
CA ASP A 41 3.23 12.65 -6.80
C ASP A 41 2.33 13.31 -7.86
N ALA A 42 2.45 12.89 -9.13
CA ALA A 42 1.58 13.32 -10.22
C ALA A 42 0.29 12.49 -10.34
N LEU A 43 0.15 11.41 -9.58
CA LEU A 43 -1.08 10.61 -9.57
C LEU A 43 -2.24 11.35 -8.89
N SER A 44 -3.47 10.97 -9.24
CA SER A 44 -4.65 11.41 -8.51
C SER A 44 -4.65 10.87 -7.08
N ASP A 45 -5.38 11.53 -6.20
CA ASP A 45 -5.41 11.18 -4.78
C ASP A 45 -5.93 9.76 -4.56
N ALA A 46 -6.93 9.33 -5.33
CA ALA A 46 -7.44 7.96 -5.27
C ALA A 46 -6.36 6.92 -5.61
N ARG A 47 -5.55 7.17 -6.66
CA ARG A 47 -4.43 6.30 -7.03
C ARG A 47 -3.32 6.30 -5.99
N LYS A 48 -2.96 7.48 -5.46
CA LYS A 48 -1.98 7.61 -4.35
C LYS A 48 -2.40 6.80 -3.14
N ILE A 49 -3.65 6.96 -2.71
CA ILE A 49 -4.22 6.19 -1.60
C ILE A 49 -4.17 4.69 -1.91
N ALA A 50 -4.55 4.28 -3.10
CA ALA A 50 -4.57 2.86 -3.46
C ALA A 50 -3.17 2.22 -3.40
N PHE A 51 -2.17 2.86 -4.00
CA PHE A 51 -0.79 2.38 -4.01
C PHE A 51 -0.13 2.44 -2.63
N ALA A 52 -0.34 3.52 -1.85
CA ALA A 52 0.17 3.61 -0.48
C ALA A 52 -0.46 2.53 0.42
N ASN A 53 -1.75 2.26 0.25
CA ASN A 53 -2.46 1.23 1.01
C ASN A 53 -1.98 -0.18 0.65
N MET A 54 -1.70 -0.43 -0.63
CA MET A 54 -1.09 -1.66 -1.11
C MET A 54 0.33 -1.83 -0.57
N ALA A 55 1.16 -0.77 -0.63
CA ALA A 55 2.52 -0.75 -0.10
C ALA A 55 2.56 -0.94 1.43
N TYR A 56 1.58 -0.43 2.16
CA TYR A 56 1.42 -0.66 3.61
C TYR A 56 1.16 -2.15 3.91
N ASN A 57 0.33 -2.82 3.11
CA ASN A 57 0.02 -4.24 3.31
C ASN A 57 1.16 -5.18 2.89
N LEU A 58 1.83 -4.89 1.78
CA LEU A 58 2.86 -5.76 1.20
C LEU A 58 4.30 -5.43 1.65
N GLY A 59 4.58 -4.16 1.93
CA GLY A 59 5.93 -3.61 1.97
C GLY A 59 6.54 -3.39 0.58
N ALA A 60 7.58 -2.57 0.50
CA ALA A 60 8.25 -2.22 -0.76
C ALA A 60 8.80 -3.46 -1.50
N THR A 61 9.44 -4.39 -0.79
CA THR A 61 10.08 -5.57 -1.40
C THR A 61 9.09 -6.44 -2.18
N ARG A 62 7.92 -6.73 -1.59
CA ARG A 62 6.91 -7.54 -2.27
C ARG A 62 6.19 -6.75 -3.36
N MET A 63 5.90 -5.47 -3.13
CA MET A 63 5.28 -4.62 -4.15
C MET A 63 6.18 -4.43 -5.37
N LYS A 64 7.52 -4.41 -5.21
CA LYS A 64 8.48 -4.40 -6.32
C LYS A 64 8.34 -5.61 -7.26
N GLY A 65 7.79 -6.72 -6.78
CA GLY A 65 7.50 -7.91 -7.59
C GLY A 65 6.39 -7.70 -8.62
N PHE A 66 5.56 -6.67 -8.48
CA PHE A 66 4.44 -6.36 -9.39
C PHE A 66 4.92 -5.61 -10.63
N LYS A 67 5.90 -6.18 -11.34
CA LYS A 67 6.60 -5.54 -12.46
C LYS A 67 5.65 -5.06 -13.57
N ASN A 68 4.65 -5.86 -13.91
CA ASN A 68 3.67 -5.52 -14.95
C ASN A 68 2.77 -4.36 -14.54
N MET A 69 2.28 -4.37 -13.29
CA MET A 69 1.48 -3.26 -12.74
C MET A 69 2.31 -1.98 -12.72
N LEU A 70 3.55 -2.02 -12.21
CA LEU A 70 4.44 -0.85 -12.16
C LEU A 70 4.76 -0.32 -13.57
N SER A 71 4.98 -1.21 -14.54
CA SER A 71 5.19 -0.83 -15.94
C SER A 71 3.95 -0.23 -16.59
N ALA A 72 2.75 -0.70 -16.23
CA ALA A 72 1.50 -0.11 -16.69
C ALA A 72 1.30 1.29 -16.10
N VAL A 73 1.56 1.47 -14.80
CA VAL A 73 1.54 2.77 -14.12
C VAL A 73 2.52 3.75 -14.75
N SER A 74 3.75 3.32 -15.07
CA SER A 74 4.74 4.21 -15.71
C SER A 74 4.32 4.68 -17.10
N LYS A 75 3.44 3.93 -17.78
CA LYS A 75 2.87 4.27 -19.09
C LYS A 75 1.53 5.02 -18.99
N GLY A 76 1.03 5.26 -17.78
CA GLY A 76 -0.30 5.85 -17.56
C GLY A 76 -1.47 4.90 -17.87
N ASP A 77 -1.21 3.60 -18.07
CA ASP A 77 -2.24 2.60 -18.34
C ASP A 77 -2.79 2.03 -17.03
N PHE A 78 -3.65 2.82 -16.38
CA PHE A 78 -4.20 2.48 -15.06
C PHE A 78 -5.23 1.35 -15.12
N ARG A 79 -5.90 1.17 -16.26
CA ARG A 79 -6.80 0.04 -16.49
C ARG A 79 -6.03 -1.27 -16.47
N LYS A 80 -4.89 -1.33 -17.17
CA LYS A 80 -4.00 -2.49 -17.11
C LYS A 80 -3.39 -2.66 -15.72
N ALA A 81 -2.96 -1.58 -15.07
CA ALA A 81 -2.44 -1.66 -13.70
C ALA A 81 -3.44 -2.30 -12.73
N SER A 82 -4.72 -1.91 -12.82
CA SER A 82 -5.82 -2.49 -12.04
C SER A 82 -6.01 -3.98 -12.32
N ALA A 83 -5.99 -4.39 -13.59
CA ALA A 83 -6.07 -5.80 -13.98
C ALA A 83 -4.90 -6.62 -13.40
N GLU A 84 -3.66 -6.11 -13.49
CA GLU A 84 -2.47 -6.75 -12.95
C GLU A 84 -2.49 -6.83 -11.41
N MET A 85 -3.13 -5.87 -10.73
CA MET A 85 -3.36 -5.97 -9.28
C MET A 85 -4.25 -7.17 -8.96
N LEU A 86 -5.35 -7.35 -9.71
CA LEU A 86 -6.37 -8.38 -9.45
C LEU A 86 -5.94 -9.79 -9.87
N SER A 87 -5.04 -9.92 -10.85
CA SER A 87 -4.50 -11.22 -11.28
C SER A 87 -3.48 -11.81 -10.31
N SER A 88 -3.06 -11.05 -9.30
CA SER A 88 -2.00 -11.45 -8.36
C SER A 88 -2.49 -12.40 -7.25
N LEU A 89 -1.55 -13.19 -6.69
CA LEU A 89 -1.80 -13.97 -5.46
C LEU A 89 -2.24 -13.07 -4.29
N TRP A 90 -1.66 -11.88 -4.19
CA TRP A 90 -2.02 -10.90 -3.18
C TRP A 90 -3.52 -10.58 -3.21
N ALA A 91 -4.11 -10.40 -4.40
CA ALA A 91 -5.53 -10.13 -4.52
C ALA A 91 -6.41 -11.28 -4.01
N ARG A 92 -5.96 -12.53 -4.19
CA ARG A 92 -6.62 -13.71 -3.60
C ARG A 92 -6.52 -13.71 -2.08
N GLN A 93 -5.37 -13.30 -1.52
CA GLN A 93 -5.13 -13.29 -0.08
C GLN A 93 -5.92 -12.19 0.67
N VAL A 94 -6.00 -10.98 0.10
CA VAL A 94 -6.68 -9.84 0.78
C VAL A 94 -8.12 -9.64 0.31
N GLY A 95 -8.56 -10.36 -0.72
CA GLY A 95 -9.95 -10.46 -1.17
C GLY A 95 -10.58 -9.11 -1.53
N ALA A 96 -11.64 -8.73 -0.82
CA ALA A 96 -12.44 -7.54 -1.11
C ALA A 96 -11.62 -6.24 -1.09
N ARG A 97 -10.55 -6.18 -0.28
CA ARG A 97 -9.66 -5.01 -0.24
C ARG A 97 -8.98 -4.79 -1.59
N ALA A 98 -8.47 -5.84 -2.22
CA ALA A 98 -7.81 -5.71 -3.52
C ALA A 98 -8.77 -5.18 -4.59
N ARG A 99 -10.03 -5.65 -4.61
CA ARG A 99 -11.06 -5.15 -5.53
C ARG A 99 -11.33 -3.66 -5.37
N ARG A 100 -11.43 -3.17 -4.14
CA ARG A 100 -11.63 -1.73 -3.88
C ARG A 100 -10.43 -0.90 -4.34
N LEU A 101 -9.22 -1.32 -4.02
CA LEU A 101 -8.01 -0.60 -4.40
C LEU A 101 -7.81 -0.59 -5.92
N ALA A 102 -8.05 -1.72 -6.59
CA ALA A 102 -7.98 -1.80 -8.04
C ALA A 102 -9.00 -0.88 -8.73
N ALA A 103 -10.22 -0.78 -8.20
CA ALA A 103 -11.22 0.16 -8.69
C ALA A 103 -10.81 1.63 -8.51
N MET A 104 -10.14 1.96 -7.41
CA MET A 104 -9.58 3.30 -7.19
C MET A 104 -8.44 3.62 -8.17
N VAL A 105 -7.63 2.62 -8.54
CA VAL A 105 -6.57 2.81 -9.53
C VAL A 105 -7.16 3.04 -10.92
N ASP A 106 -8.17 2.26 -11.31
CA ASP A 106 -8.81 2.33 -12.62
C ASP A 106 -9.59 3.64 -12.84
N LYS A 107 -10.33 4.09 -11.82
CA LYS A 107 -11.27 5.23 -11.93
C LYS A 107 -10.74 6.56 -11.41
N GLY A 108 -9.77 6.52 -10.49
CA GLY A 108 -9.09 7.72 -10.01
C GLY A 108 -8.32 8.37 -11.12
#